data_AF-A0A1T4ZNP8-F1
#
_entry.id   AF-A0A1T4ZNP8-F1
#
_cell.length_a   1.000
_cell.length_b   1.000
_cell.length_c   1.000
_cell.angle_alpha   90.00
_cell.angle_beta   90.00
_cell.angle_gamma   90.00
#
_symmetry.space_group_name_H-M   'P 1'
#
loop_
_entity.id
_entity.type
_entity.pdbx_description
1 polymer ?
#
loop_
_entity_poly.entity_id
_entity_poly.type
_entity_poly.pdbx_seq_one_letter_code
_entity_poly.pdbx_strand_id
1 'polypeptide(L)'
;MADKIFIDTAAWIALLNSRDALHDKARLIMDNLMKQKHPLITTEFVLMEVADAISSPTVRSKTIDFIDNLLSLPILLIIPASQDLWKAGWQFYKQRPDKEWGLTESVL
;
A
#
# COMPACT_ATOMS: atom_id res chain seq x y z
N MET A 1 8.61 16.87 15.31
CA MET A 1 8.99 15.58 14.70
C MET A 1 8.23 15.48 13.39
N ALA A 2 8.82 14.94 12.33
CA ALA A 2 8.07 14.72 11.09
C ALA A 2 7.03 13.62 11.33
N ASP A 3 5.78 13.86 10.93
CA ASP A 3 4.73 12.85 11.04
C ASP A 3 5.07 11.63 10.20
N LYS A 4 4.78 10.44 10.73
CA LYS A 4 4.86 9.17 10.02
C LYS A 4 3.64 9.05 9.11
N ILE A 5 3.87 8.86 7.83
CA ILE A 5 2.79 8.79 6.84
C ILE A 5 2.58 7.34 6.44
N PHE A 6 1.37 6.84 6.68
CA PHE A 6 0.96 5.53 6.19
C PHE A 6 0.56 5.63 4.72
N ILE A 7 1.08 4.73 3.89
CA ILE A 7 0.79 4.64 2.45
C ILE A 7 0.02 3.36 2.20
N ASP A 8 -1.24 3.51 1.81
CA ASP A 8 -2.16 2.40 1.55
C ASP A 8 -2.06 1.87 0.12
N THR A 9 -2.83 0.82 -0.17
CA THR A 9 -2.90 0.18 -1.48
C THR A 9 -3.29 1.15 -2.60
N ALA A 10 -4.27 2.02 -2.35
CA ALA A 10 -4.76 2.95 -3.37
C ALA A 10 -3.66 3.93 -3.80
N ALA A 11 -2.85 4.43 -2.87
CA ALA A 11 -1.72 5.29 -3.17
C ALA A 11 -0.64 4.56 -4.00
N TRP A 12 -0.31 3.31 -3.65
CA TRP A 12 0.65 2.52 -4.42
C TRP A 12 0.16 2.16 -5.82
N ILE A 13 -1.11 1.78 -5.96
CA ILE A 13 -1.74 1.54 -7.27
C ILE A 13 -1.71 2.81 -8.12
N ALA A 14 -2.08 3.96 -7.56
CA ALA A 14 -2.03 5.22 -8.28
C ALA A 14 -0.60 5.57 -8.74
N LEU A 15 0.43 5.27 -7.94
CA LEU A 15 1.83 5.49 -8.32
C LEU A 15 2.32 4.52 -9.40
N LEU A 16 1.90 3.25 -9.35
CA LEU A 16 2.30 2.22 -10.31
C LEU A 16 1.57 2.33 -11.65
N ASN A 17 0.27 2.64 -11.62
CA ASN A 17 -0.57 2.71 -12.81
C ASN A 17 -0.65 4.14 -13.36
N SER A 18 0.12 4.44 -14.41
CA SER A 18 0.10 5.76 -15.06
C SER A 18 -1.22 6.14 -15.73
N ARG A 19 -2.16 5.19 -15.88
CA ARG A 19 -3.51 5.44 -16.38
C ARG A 19 -4.53 5.69 -15.27
N ASP A 20 -4.11 5.57 -14.00
CA ASP A 20 -4.96 5.87 -12.87
C ASP A 20 -5.29 7.36 -12.81
N ALA A 21 -6.55 7.70 -12.55
CA ALA A 21 -6.99 9.09 -12.48
C ALA A 21 -6.28 9.89 -11.37
N LEU A 22 -5.76 9.21 -10.35
CA LEU A 22 -5.03 9.79 -9.24
C LEU A 22 -3.51 9.79 -9.45
N HIS A 23 -2.98 9.24 -10.55
CA HIS A 23 -1.54 9.06 -10.76
C HIS A 23 -0.73 10.34 -10.54
N ASP A 24 -1.08 11.43 -11.22
CA ASP A 24 -0.36 12.70 -11.11
C ASP A 24 -0.44 13.30 -9.70
N LYS A 25 -1.60 13.16 -9.04
CA LYS A 25 -1.80 13.62 -7.68
C LYS A 25 -0.95 12.82 -6.69
N ALA A 26 -0.96 11.49 -6.81
CA ALA A 26 -0.18 10.60 -5.96
C ALA A 26 1.33 10.87 -6.12
N ARG A 27 1.80 11.06 -7.36
CA ARG A 27 3.18 11.43 -7.66
C ARG A 27 3.59 12.75 -7.01
N LEU A 28 2.77 13.80 -7.15
CA LEU A 28 3.05 15.11 -6.55
C LEU A 28 3.13 15.03 -5.02
N ILE A 29 2.21 14.28 -4.39
CA ILE A 29 2.21 14.08 -2.94
C ILE A 29 3.47 13.32 -2.51
N MET A 30 3.78 12.20 -3.17
CA MET A 30 4.95 11.38 -2.86
C MET A 30 6.25 12.18 -3.01
N ASP A 31 6.39 12.94 -4.10
CA ASP A 31 7.55 13.82 -4.31
C ASP A 31 7.72 14.84 -3.17
N ASN A 32 6.62 15.41 -2.68
CA ASN A 32 6.65 16.36 -1.57
C ASN A 32 7.03 15.66 -0.24
N LEU A 33 6.45 14.50 0.05
CA LEU A 33 6.78 13.71 1.24
C LEU A 33 8.27 13.32 1.26
N MET A 34 8.80 12.90 0.11
CA MET A 34 10.20 12.55 -0.06
C MET A 34 11.13 13.75 0.13
N LYS A 35 10.80 14.92 -0.44
CA LYS A 35 11.56 16.17 -0.26
C LYS A 35 11.60 16.61 1.20
N GLN A 36 10.49 16.46 1.90
CA GLN A 36 10.36 16.79 3.32
C GLN A 36 10.93 15.70 4.24
N LYS A 37 11.39 14.57 3.69
CA LYS A 37 11.95 13.42 4.41
C LYS A 37 10.98 12.87 5.46
N HIS A 38 9.69 12.85 5.14
CA HIS A 38 8.70 12.19 5.98
C HIS A 38 8.98 10.67 6.01
N PRO A 39 9.04 10.03 7.19
CA PRO A 39 9.08 8.58 7.27
C PRO A 39 7.80 8.00 6.67
N LEU A 40 7.95 7.09 5.72
CA LEU A 40 6.83 6.40 5.09
C LEU A 40 6.64 5.04 5.76
N ILE A 41 5.39 4.62 5.90
CA ILE A 41 5.04 3.33 6.50
C ILE A 41 4.04 2.62 5.60
N THR A 42 4.23 1.33 5.39
CA THR A 42 3.24 0.44 4.78
C THR A 42 3.28 -0.91 5.49
N THR A 43 2.37 -1.83 5.19
CA THR A 43 2.43 -3.22 5.68
C THR A 43 2.70 -4.19 4.54
N GLU A 44 3.16 -5.40 4.87
CA GLU A 44 3.22 -6.49 3.88
C GLU A 44 1.84 -6.87 3.34
N PHE A 45 0.77 -6.68 4.13
CA PHE A 45 -0.61 -6.89 3.66
C PHE A 45 -1.02 -5.88 2.58
N VAL A 46 -0.59 -4.62 2.70
CA VAL A 46 -0.77 -3.62 1.63
C VAL A 46 -0.06 -4.05 0.35
N LEU A 47 1.21 -4.50 0.44
CA LEU A 47 1.96 -4.93 -0.74
C LEU A 47 1.34 -6.17 -1.40
N MET A 48 0.82 -7.10 -0.60
CA MET A 48 0.06 -8.25 -1.09
C MET A 48 -1.17 -7.81 -1.88
N GLU A 49 -1.95 -6.86 -1.35
CA GLU A 49 -3.15 -6.37 -2.03
C GLU A 49 -2.82 -5.59 -3.31
N VAL A 50 -1.73 -4.82 -3.34
CA VAL A 50 -1.24 -4.18 -4.58
C VAL A 50 -0.94 -5.25 -5.65
N ALA A 51 -0.26 -6.33 -5.29
CA ALA A 51 0.08 -7.41 -6.20
C ALA A 51 -1.18 -8.13 -6.73
N ASP A 52 -2.16 -8.38 -5.86
CA ASP A 52 -3.44 -9.00 -6.23
C ASP A 52 -4.28 -8.10 -7.14
N ALA A 53 -4.34 -6.81 -6.83
CA ALA A 53 -5.06 -5.81 -7.62
C ALA A 53 -4.47 -5.63 -9.03
N ILE A 54 -3.15 -5.78 -9.19
CA ILE A 54 -2.43 -5.65 -10.47
C ILE A 54 -1.85 -7.02 -10.89
N SER A 55 -2.71 -8.04 -10.88
CA SER A 55 -2.36 -9.44 -11.14
C SER A 55 -2.28 -9.83 -12.63
N SER A 56 -2.67 -8.93 -13.54
CA SER A 56 -2.67 -9.22 -14.98
C SER A 56 -1.27 -9.63 -15.48
N PRO A 57 -1.15 -10.77 -16.21
CA PRO A 57 0.14 -11.26 -16.70
C PRO A 57 0.93 -10.24 -17.54
N THR A 58 0.24 -9.36 -18.24
CA THR A 58 0.84 -8.35 -19.13
C THR A 58 1.60 -7.24 -18.38
N VAL A 59 1.28 -7.02 -17.10
CA VAL A 59 1.87 -5.96 -16.27
C VAL A 59 2.62 -6.50 -15.06
N ARG A 60 2.52 -7.81 -14.78
CA ARG A 60 3.10 -8.47 -13.61
C ARG A 60 4.60 -8.20 -13.43
N SER A 61 5.40 -8.15 -14.50
CA SER A 61 6.82 -7.80 -14.37
C SER A 61 7.02 -6.40 -13.80
N LYS A 62 6.23 -5.42 -14.27
CA LYS A 62 6.26 -4.05 -13.73
C LYS A 62 5.81 -3.99 -12.28
N THR A 63 4.80 -4.78 -11.91
CA THR A 63 4.35 -4.88 -10.51
C THR A 63 5.45 -5.43 -9.61
N ILE A 64 6.17 -6.47 -10.05
CA ILE A 64 7.31 -7.04 -9.33
C ILE A 64 8.42 -6.00 -9.18
N ASP A 65 8.86 -5.38 -10.28
CA ASP A 65 9.92 -4.37 -10.25
C ASP A 65 9.54 -3.20 -9.32
N PHE A 66 8.27 -2.79 -9.31
CA PHE A 66 7.78 -1.76 -8.41
C PHE A 66 7.87 -2.16 -6.94
N ILE A 67 7.39 -3.35 -6.58
CA ILE A 67 7.43 -3.84 -5.20
C ILE A 67 8.88 -4.06 -4.73
N ASP A 68 9.77 -4.58 -5.58
CA ASP A 68 11.19 -4.76 -5.26
C ASP A 68 11.89 -3.41 -4.99
N ASN A 69 11.51 -2.36 -5.74
CA ASN A 69 11.98 -1.00 -5.47
C ASN A 69 11.46 -0.47 -4.12
N LEU A 70 10.22 -0.78 -3.73
CA LEU A 70 9.70 -0.42 -2.41
C LEU A 70 10.44 -1.16 -1.28
N LEU A 71 10.70 -2.46 -1.46
CA LEU A 71 11.42 -3.29 -0.48
C LEU A 71 12.85 -2.80 -0.23
N SER A 72 13.47 -2.17 -1.22
CA SER A 72 14.82 -1.58 -1.12
C SER A 72 14.83 -0.10 -0.74
N LEU A 73 13.67 0.54 -0.55
CA LEU A 73 13.55 1.97 -0.31
C LEU A 73 13.85 2.34 1.16
N PRO A 74 14.95 3.04 1.49
CA PRO A 74 15.39 3.21 2.88
C PRO A 74 14.46 4.07 3.76
N ILE A 75 13.66 4.95 3.15
CA ILE A 75 12.72 5.83 3.86
C ILE A 75 11.38 5.14 4.17
N LEU A 76 11.13 3.98 3.56
CA LEU A 76 9.91 3.21 3.72
C LEU A 76 10.11 2.11 4.74
N LEU A 77 9.38 2.22 5.84
CA LEU A 77 9.26 1.16 6.84
C LEU A 77 8.11 0.22 6.44
N ILE A 78 8.45 -1.03 6.14
CA ILE A 78 7.48 -2.07 5.83
C ILE A 78 7.26 -2.89 7.10
N ILE A 79 6.03 -2.84 7.62
CA ILE A 79 5.63 -3.59 8.81
C ILE A 79 5.33 -5.03 8.40
N PRO A 80 5.99 -6.03 9.01
CA PRO A 80 5.76 -7.43 8.68
C PRO A 80 4.31 -7.87 8.94
N ALA A 81 3.81 -8.75 8.09
CA ALA A 81 2.57 -9.45 8.33
C ALA A 81 2.70 -10.26 9.63
N SER A 82 1.73 -10.08 10.53
CA SER A 82 1.72 -10.75 11.82
C SER A 82 0.36 -11.37 12.10
N GLN A 83 0.37 -12.40 12.93
CA GLN A 83 -0.86 -13.05 13.38
C GLN A 83 -1.78 -12.07 14.12
N ASP A 84 -1.20 -11.08 14.81
CA ASP A 84 -1.96 -10.09 15.57
C ASP A 84 -2.66 -9.10 14.65
N LEU A 85 -1.98 -8.61 13.60
CA LEU A 85 -2.59 -7.79 12.56
C LEU A 85 -3.72 -8.56 11.86
N TRP A 86 -3.47 -9.82 11.50
CA TRP A 86 -4.49 -10.67 10.88
C TRP A 86 -5.71 -10.85 11.79
N LYS A 87 -5.51 -11.15 13.08
CA LYS A 87 -6.62 -11.31 14.04
C LYS A 87 -7.39 -10.01 14.21
N ALA A 88 -6.71 -8.87 14.30
CA ALA A 88 -7.34 -7.57 14.43
C ALA A 88 -8.23 -7.26 13.21
N GLY A 89 -7.69 -7.42 12.00
CA GLY A 89 -8.48 -7.20 10.79
C GLY A 89 -9.61 -8.20 10.62
N TRP A 90 -9.43 -9.46 11.02
CA TRP A 90 -10.52 -10.44 11.06
C TRP A 90 -11.65 -10.04 12.02
N GLN A 91 -11.33 -9.52 13.21
CA GLN A 91 -12.36 -9.02 14.13
C GLN A 91 -13.08 -7.80 13.55
N PHE A 92 -12.34 -6.88 12.93
CA PHE A 92 -12.91 -5.69 12.30
C PHE A 92 -13.84 -6.03 11.14
N TYR A 93 -13.41 -6.94 10.25
CA TYR A 93 -14.21 -7.45 9.14
C TYR A 93 -15.57 -8.00 9.61
N LYS A 94 -15.55 -8.86 10.64
CA LYS A 94 -16.80 -9.43 11.21
C LYS A 94 -17.74 -8.38 11.80
N GLN A 95 -17.23 -7.23 12.23
CA GLN A 95 -18.01 -6.16 12.83
C GLN A 95 -18.62 -5.21 11.78
N ARG A 96 -18.28 -5.38 10.50
CA ARG A 96 -18.74 -4.50 9.40
C ARG A 96 -19.54 -5.24 8.33
N PRO A 97 -20.66 -5.91 8.70
CA PRO A 97 -21.53 -6.55 7.70
C PRO A 97 -22.24 -5.54 6.77
N ASP A 98 -22.19 -4.24 7.12
CA ASP A 98 -22.74 -3.14 6.34
C ASP A 98 -21.81 -2.67 5.21
N LYS A 99 -20.61 -3.26 5.08
CA LYS A 99 -19.59 -2.88 4.09
C LYS A 99 -19.25 -4.04 3.18
N GLU A 100 -18.96 -3.73 1.92
CA GLU A 100 -18.42 -4.68 0.94
C GLU A 100 -16.90 -4.79 1.00
N TRP A 101 -16.31 -4.48 2.16
CA TRP A 101 -14.86 -4.45 2.31
C TRP A 101 -14.24 -5.84 2.25
N GLY A 102 -13.08 -5.95 1.63
CA GLY A 102 -12.27 -7.17 1.66
C GLY A 102 -11.68 -7.44 3.04
N LEU A 103 -11.25 -8.68 3.30
CA LEU A 103 -10.45 -8.97 4.49
C LEU A 103 -9.10 -8.26 4.44
N THR A 104 -8.49 -8.16 3.25
CA THR A 104 -7.26 -7.40 3.04
C THR A 104 -7.43 -5.96 3.51
N GLU A 105 -8.45 -5.26 3.00
CA GLU A 105 -8.84 -3.89 3.40
C GLU A 105 -9.08 -3.72 4.91
N SER A 106 -9.49 -4.78 5.61
CA SER A 106 -9.72 -4.76 7.06
C SER A 106 -8.43 -4.91 7.87
N VAL A 107 -7.35 -5.38 7.25
CA VAL A 107 -6.02 -5.58 7.87
C VAL A 107 -5.06 -4.43 7.53
N LEU A 108 -5.36 -3.60 6.53
CA LEU A 108 -4.54 -2.45 6.11
C LEU A 108 -4.58 -1.31 7.13
#